data_AF-A0ABC9YXR5-F1
#
_entry.id   AF-A0ABC9YXR5-F1
#
_cell.length_a   1.000
_cell.length_b   1.000
_cell.length_c   1.000
_cell.angle_alpha   90.00
_cell.angle_beta   90.00
_cell.angle_gamma   90.00
#
_symmetry.space_group_name_H-M   'P 1'
#
loop_
_entity.id
_entity.type
_entity.pdbx_description
1 polymer ?
#
loop_
_entity_poly.entity_id
_entity_poly.type
_entity_poly.pdbx_seq_one_letter_code
_entity_poly.pdbx_strand_id
1 'polypeptide(L)'
;MGPQLREPLSVADGWDHFHLFDSLLGTAEIGVGRRWESGVESAQIWFETEKWDEQIGACTGAADYQHVVASDNGYFATAFVFVGDVDELPAGSVLELPTEGDDIYPDLYSYLVVRVDEITKYT
;
A
#
# COMPACT_ATOMS: atom_id res chain seq x y z
N MET A 1 2.13 -13.55 -6.85
CA MET A 1 1.73 -12.20 -7.31
C MET A 1 0.37 -12.28 -8.00
N GLY A 2 -0.64 -11.63 -7.43
CA GLY A 2 -2.01 -11.64 -7.97
C GLY A 2 -2.17 -10.76 -9.22
N PRO A 3 -3.27 -10.92 -9.98
CA PRO A 3 -3.56 -10.12 -11.18
C PRO A 3 -3.59 -8.60 -10.91
N GLN A 4 -4.03 -8.18 -9.73
CA GLN A 4 -4.15 -6.77 -9.29
C GLN A 4 -2.82 -6.01 -9.28
N LEU A 5 -1.69 -6.69 -9.15
CA LEU A 5 -0.35 -6.09 -9.14
C LEU A 5 0.34 -6.16 -10.52
N ARG A 6 -0.09 -7.09 -11.38
CA ARG A 6 0.69 -7.48 -12.56
C ARG A 6 0.78 -6.37 -13.60
N GLU A 7 -0.34 -5.72 -13.90
CA GLU A 7 -0.39 -4.70 -14.95
C GLU A 7 0.32 -3.40 -14.51
N PRO A 8 0.04 -2.80 -13.33
CA PRO A 8 0.76 -1.61 -12.88
C PRO A 8 2.28 -1.83 -12.75
N LEU A 9 2.69 -2.97 -12.16
CA LEU A 9 4.11 -3.28 -12.00
C LEU A 9 4.79 -3.63 -13.33
N SER A 10 4.06 -3.98 -14.39
CA SER A 10 4.68 -4.17 -15.71
C SER A 10 5.20 -2.86 -16.32
N VAL A 11 4.71 -1.71 -15.83
CA VAL A 11 5.07 -0.37 -16.31
C VAL A 11 5.98 0.35 -15.33
N ALA A 12 5.71 0.21 -14.03
CA ALA A 12 6.36 0.97 -12.95
C ALA A 12 7.17 0.10 -11.97
N ASP A 13 7.70 -1.04 -12.43
CA ASP A 13 8.48 -1.95 -11.59
C ASP A 13 9.64 -1.23 -10.87
N GLY A 14 9.57 -1.13 -9.54
CA GLY A 14 10.63 -0.50 -8.75
C GLY A 14 10.74 1.02 -8.95
N TRP A 15 9.65 1.72 -9.25
CA TRP A 15 9.66 3.17 -9.48
C TRP A 15 10.08 3.94 -8.22
N ASP A 16 11.35 4.32 -8.21
CA ASP A 16 12.01 5.00 -7.10
C ASP A 16 11.62 6.48 -7.02
N HIS A 17 11.31 6.96 -5.81
CA HIS A 17 10.95 8.35 -5.51
C HIS A 17 9.86 8.93 -6.43
N PHE A 18 8.82 8.14 -6.74
CA PHE A 18 7.73 8.59 -7.62
C PHE A 18 6.89 9.70 -6.98
N HIS A 19 6.89 9.78 -5.64
CA HIS A 19 6.26 10.84 -4.87
C HIS A 19 7.14 11.24 -3.68
N LEU A 20 7.92 12.31 -3.83
CA LEU A 20 8.87 12.83 -2.83
C LEU A 20 9.86 11.76 -2.30
N PHE A 21 9.48 11.06 -1.23
CA PHE A 21 10.27 10.03 -0.53
C PHE A 21 9.72 8.61 -0.72
N ASP A 22 8.68 8.46 -1.54
CA ASP A 22 7.93 7.23 -1.70
C ASP A 22 8.39 6.48 -2.95
N SER A 23 8.65 5.19 -2.79
CA SER A 23 9.13 4.30 -3.84
C SER A 23 8.22 3.09 -3.98
N LEU A 24 7.83 2.78 -5.20
CA LEU A 24 7.09 1.57 -5.52
C LEU A 24 8.05 0.39 -5.44
N LEU A 25 7.69 -0.64 -4.68
CA LEU A 25 8.50 -1.85 -4.58
C LEU A 25 8.51 -2.59 -5.91
N GLY A 26 9.70 -3.04 -6.30
CA GLY A 26 9.83 -3.89 -7.46
C GLY A 26 9.29 -5.29 -7.21
N THR A 27 8.90 -5.98 -8.28
CA THR A 27 8.45 -7.38 -8.25
C THR A 27 9.48 -8.32 -7.59
N ALA A 28 10.77 -7.98 -7.66
CA ALA A 28 11.86 -8.71 -7.02
C ALA A 28 12.02 -8.42 -5.52
N GLU A 29 11.43 -7.33 -5.02
CA GLU A 29 11.43 -6.93 -3.60
C GLU A 29 10.16 -7.37 -2.89
N ILE A 30 9.08 -7.62 -3.62
CA ILE A 30 7.82 -8.07 -3.03
C ILE A 30 7.99 -9.46 -2.40
N GLY A 31 7.83 -9.52 -1.08
CA GLY A 31 7.99 -10.73 -0.27
C GLY A 31 9.41 -10.96 0.26
N VAL A 32 10.40 -10.14 -0.12
CA VAL A 32 11.80 -10.33 0.27
C VAL A 32 12.57 -9.01 0.42
N GLY A 33 13.50 -8.98 1.38
CA GLY A 33 14.44 -7.88 1.54
C GLY A 33 13.93 -6.74 2.42
N ARG A 34 14.84 -5.82 2.72
CA ARG A 34 14.69 -4.89 3.85
C ARG A 34 13.50 -3.93 3.72
N ARG A 35 13.26 -3.39 2.51
CA ARG A 35 12.15 -2.44 2.29
C ARG A 35 10.80 -3.13 2.53
N TRP A 36 10.65 -4.35 2.01
CA TRP A 36 9.48 -5.19 2.25
C TRP A 36 9.30 -5.54 3.75
N GLU A 37 10.35 -6.03 4.39
CA GLU A 37 10.33 -6.41 5.82
C GLU A 37 9.93 -5.23 6.72
N SER A 38 10.46 -4.04 6.45
CA SER A 38 10.14 -2.81 7.19
C SER A 38 8.68 -2.39 7.03
N GLY A 39 8.10 -2.57 5.84
CA GLY A 39 6.69 -2.28 5.60
C GLY A 39 5.78 -3.26 6.33
N VAL A 40 6.10 -4.56 6.29
CA VAL A 40 5.35 -5.58 7.05
C VAL A 40 5.40 -5.32 8.55
N GLU A 41 6.56 -4.94 9.11
CA GLU A 41 6.69 -4.56 10.52
C GLU A 41 5.83 -3.33 10.85
N SER A 42 5.81 -2.33 9.96
CA SER A 42 4.98 -1.14 10.14
C SER A 42 3.48 -1.47 10.10
N ALA A 43 3.05 -2.35 9.19
CA ALA A 43 1.68 -2.85 9.16
C ALA A 43 1.33 -3.60 10.45
N GLN A 44 2.19 -4.50 10.91
CA GLN A 44 2.01 -5.26 12.15
C GLN A 44 1.77 -4.32 13.34
N ILE A 45 2.63 -3.31 13.51
CA ILE A 45 2.48 -2.31 14.58
C ILE A 45 1.12 -1.62 14.45
N TRP A 46 0.78 -1.15 13.25
CA TRP A 46 -0.49 -0.49 13.00
C TRP A 46 -1.72 -1.36 13.32
N PHE A 47 -1.74 -2.63 12.93
CA PHE A 47 -2.82 -3.57 13.29
C PHE A 47 -2.88 -3.88 14.79
N GLU A 48 -1.76 -3.85 15.50
CA GLU A 48 -1.70 -4.15 16.94
C GLU A 48 -2.09 -2.94 17.80
N THR A 49 -1.88 -1.71 17.30
CA THR A 49 -2.10 -0.48 18.06
C THR A 49 -3.45 0.20 17.78
N GLU A 50 -4.01 0.05 16.58
CA GLU A 50 -5.26 0.68 16.17
C GLU A 50 -6.41 -0.33 16.14
N LYS A 51 -7.61 0.09 16.56
CA LYS A 51 -8.86 -0.72 16.51
C LYS A 51 -9.40 -0.80 15.08
N TRP A 52 -8.60 -1.36 14.20
CA TRP A 52 -8.77 -1.31 12.76
C TRP A 52 -9.94 -2.16 12.24
N ASP A 53 -10.20 -3.28 12.91
CA ASP A 53 -11.38 -4.12 12.68
C ASP A 53 -12.68 -3.31 12.75
N GLU A 54 -12.75 -2.32 13.62
CA GLU A 54 -13.89 -1.40 13.74
C GLU A 54 -13.96 -0.35 12.60
N GLN A 55 -12.84 0.00 11.96
CA GLN A 55 -12.76 1.07 10.95
C GLN A 55 -13.00 0.59 9.50
N ILE A 56 -12.44 -0.55 9.11
CA ILE A 56 -12.81 -1.20 7.83
C ILE A 56 -14.13 -1.97 7.98
N GLY A 57 -14.48 -2.40 9.20
CA GLY A 57 -15.61 -3.30 9.42
C GLY A 57 -15.33 -4.74 8.99
N ALA A 58 -14.08 -5.10 8.74
CA ALA A 58 -13.67 -6.44 8.33
C ALA A 58 -12.64 -7.02 9.30
N CYS A 59 -12.81 -8.29 9.67
CA CYS A 59 -11.82 -9.05 10.44
C CYS A 59 -10.62 -9.39 9.56
N THR A 60 -9.72 -8.42 9.36
CA THR A 60 -8.50 -8.56 8.55
C THR A 60 -7.25 -8.44 9.42
N GLY A 61 -6.14 -9.02 8.98
CA GLY A 61 -4.84 -8.87 9.63
C GLY A 61 -3.72 -8.63 8.63
N ALA A 62 -2.50 -8.41 9.12
CA ALA A 62 -1.33 -8.08 8.28
C ALA A 62 -1.09 -9.07 7.12
N ALA A 63 -1.48 -10.34 7.26
CA ALA A 63 -1.35 -11.35 6.22
C ALA A 63 -2.27 -11.12 5.00
N ASP A 64 -3.35 -10.36 5.17
CA ASP A 64 -4.29 -10.03 4.10
C ASP A 64 -3.84 -8.82 3.26
N TYR A 65 -2.66 -8.27 3.56
CA TYR A 65 -2.13 -7.08 2.92
C TYR A 65 -0.74 -7.33 2.35
N GLN A 66 -0.54 -6.87 1.11
CA GLN A 66 0.73 -6.92 0.41
C GLN A 66 1.33 -5.52 0.37
N HIS A 67 2.47 -5.31 1.02
CA HIS A 67 3.22 -4.05 0.95
C HIS A 67 3.62 -3.71 -0.49
N VAL A 68 3.37 -2.49 -0.95
CA VAL A 68 3.70 -2.08 -2.32
C VAL A 68 4.47 -0.79 -2.40
N VAL A 69 4.32 0.12 -1.44
CA VAL A 69 5.04 1.40 -1.44
C VAL A 69 5.84 1.55 -0.16
N ALA A 70 7.14 1.70 -0.28
CA ALA A 70 8.03 2.03 0.82
C ALA A 70 8.27 3.55 0.87
N SER A 71 8.25 4.10 2.08
CA SER A 71 8.57 5.49 2.34
C SER A 71 9.83 5.59 3.18
N ASP A 72 10.70 6.54 2.86
CA ASP A 72 11.87 6.85 3.68
C ASP A 72 11.51 7.67 4.94
N ASN A 73 10.24 8.03 5.12
CA ASN A 73 9.72 8.76 6.28
C ASN A 73 9.09 7.85 7.35
N GLY A 74 9.61 6.63 7.49
CA GLY A 74 9.08 5.63 8.42
C GLY A 74 7.82 4.96 7.88
N TYR A 75 6.79 4.78 8.72
CA TYR A 75 5.54 4.15 8.28
C TYR A 75 4.64 5.11 7.48
N PHE A 76 4.87 6.42 7.56
CA PHE A 76 4.06 7.41 6.85
C PHE A 76 4.21 7.27 5.35
N ALA A 77 3.11 7.29 4.60
CA ALA A 77 3.01 7.01 3.17
C ALA A 77 3.35 5.57 2.74
N THR A 78 3.50 4.64 3.70
CA THR A 78 3.64 3.22 3.38
C THR A 78 2.30 2.66 2.91
N ALA A 79 2.24 2.13 1.68
CA ALA A 79 0.99 1.64 1.09
C ALA A 79 0.98 0.13 0.87
N PHE A 80 -0.22 -0.45 1.00
CA PHE A 80 -0.47 -1.88 0.93
C PHE A 80 -1.67 -2.17 0.02
N VAL A 81 -1.59 -3.27 -0.72
CA VAL A 81 -2.70 -3.83 -1.51
C VAL A 81 -3.38 -4.92 -0.69
N PHE A 82 -4.69 -4.82 -0.54
CA PHE A 82 -5.50 -5.88 0.05
C PHE A 82 -5.55 -7.10 -0.88
N VAL A 83 -5.27 -8.27 -0.33
CA VAL A 83 -5.26 -9.57 -1.03
C VAL A 83 -6.14 -10.62 -0.35
N GLY A 84 -6.82 -10.25 0.74
CA GLY A 84 -7.76 -11.10 1.45
C GLY A 84 -9.08 -11.29 0.71
N ASP A 85 -9.99 -12.01 1.36
CA ASP A 85 -11.31 -12.39 0.85
C ASP A 85 -12.38 -11.99 1.88
N VAL A 86 -12.73 -10.71 1.88
CA VAL A 86 -13.78 -10.13 2.73
C VAL A 86 -14.72 -9.27 1.88
N ASP A 87 -16.01 -9.24 2.22
CA ASP A 87 -17.05 -8.60 1.40
C ASP A 87 -16.96 -7.06 1.46
N GLU A 88 -16.46 -6.52 2.56
CA GLU A 88 -16.39 -5.09 2.85
C GLU A 88 -15.24 -4.38 2.11
N LEU A 89 -14.20 -5.13 1.71
CA LEU A 89 -13.00 -4.61 1.07
C LEU A 89 -12.63 -5.44 -0.17
N PRO A 90 -12.78 -4.92 -1.39
CA PRO A 90 -12.43 -5.65 -2.59
C PRO A 90 -10.93 -6.00 -2.65
N ALA A 91 -10.61 -7.24 -3.04
CA ALA A 91 -9.24 -7.62 -3.35
C ALA A 91 -8.65 -6.72 -4.45
N GLY A 92 -7.48 -6.15 -4.20
CA GLY A 92 -6.83 -5.17 -5.07
C GLY A 92 -6.91 -3.73 -4.58
N SER A 93 -7.78 -3.43 -3.62
CA SER A 93 -7.84 -2.10 -2.99
C SER A 93 -6.51 -1.73 -2.32
N VAL A 94 -6.16 -0.44 -2.35
CA VAL A 94 -4.92 0.10 -1.78
C VAL A 94 -5.22 0.99 -0.60
N LEU A 95 -4.43 0.82 0.45
CA LEU A 95 -4.49 1.63 1.66
C LEU A 95 -3.10 2.15 1.98
N GLU A 96 -3.03 3.39 2.45
CA GLU A 96 -1.78 4.03 2.84
C GLU A 96 -1.79 4.41 4.31
N LEU A 97 -0.67 4.22 5.01
CA LEU A 97 -0.54 4.58 6.41
C LEU A 97 -0.09 6.05 6.59
N PRO A 98 -0.60 6.77 7.60
CA PRO A 98 -1.77 6.41 8.40
C PRO A 98 -3.04 6.55 7.54
N THR A 99 -3.94 5.58 7.60
CA THR A 99 -5.21 5.65 6.87
C THR A 99 -6.30 6.13 7.82
N GLU A 100 -7.03 7.15 7.40
CA GLU A 100 -8.36 7.46 7.90
C GLU A 100 -9.36 6.77 6.96
N GLY A 101 -10.50 6.27 7.46
CA GLY A 101 -11.35 5.30 6.73
C GLY A 101 -11.87 5.70 5.34
N ASP A 102 -11.65 6.94 4.91
CA ASP A 102 -11.97 7.45 3.58
C ASP A 102 -10.80 7.33 2.57
N ASP A 103 -9.59 6.93 2.99
CA ASP A 103 -8.36 6.88 2.18
C ASP A 103 -8.10 5.50 1.55
N ILE A 104 -9.17 4.80 1.13
CA ILE A 104 -9.08 3.51 0.44
C ILE A 104 -9.23 3.73 -1.07
N TYR A 105 -8.20 3.36 -1.81
CA TYR A 105 -8.18 3.43 -3.26
C TYR A 105 -8.69 2.11 -3.86
N PRO A 106 -9.43 2.14 -4.98
CA PRO A 106 -9.98 0.94 -5.58
C PRO A 106 -8.91 0.00 -6.14
N ASP A 107 -7.77 0.55 -6.59
CA ASP A 107 -6.64 -0.19 -7.15
C ASP A 107 -5.34 0.63 -7.09
N LEU A 108 -4.21 -0.05 -7.34
CA LEU A 108 -2.87 0.54 -7.34
C LEU A 108 -2.71 1.63 -8.41
N TYR A 109 -3.39 1.52 -9.55
CA TYR A 109 -3.30 2.52 -10.60
C TYR A 109 -3.92 3.85 -10.15
N SER A 110 -5.12 3.79 -9.56
CA SER A 110 -5.85 4.95 -9.03
C SER A 110 -5.06 5.65 -7.93
N TYR A 111 -4.43 4.88 -7.04
CA TYR A 111 -3.51 5.40 -6.03
C TYR A 111 -2.33 6.17 -6.65
N LEU A 112 -1.63 5.57 -7.62
CA LEU A 112 -0.47 6.19 -8.27
C LEU A 112 -0.86 7.47 -9.02
N VAL A 113 -2.01 7.50 -9.69
CA VAL A 113 -2.51 8.70 -10.38
C VAL A 113 -2.70 9.85 -9.41
N VAL A 114 -3.34 9.61 -8.25
CA VAL A 114 -3.56 10.66 -7.23
C VAL A 114 -2.22 11.20 -6.72
N ARG A 115 -1.29 10.31 -6.36
CA ARG A 115 0.04 10.71 -5.84
C ARG A 115 0.84 11.51 -6.86
N VAL A 116 0.84 11.11 -8.14
CA VAL A 116 1.52 11.88 -9.18
C VAL A 116 0.84 13.25 -9.41
N ASP A 117 -0.49 13.30 -9.39
CA ASP A 117 -1.25 14.54 -9.57
C ASP A 117 -0.99 15.56 -8.44
N GLU A 118 -0.83 15.10 -7.20
CA GLU A 118 -0.47 15.94 -6.05
C GLU A 118 0.82 16.72 -6.27
N ILE A 119 1.84 16.12 -6.88
CA ILE A 119 3.11 16.80 -7.19
C ILE A 119 2.87 17.90 -8.23
N THR A 120 2.06 17.59 -9.24
CA THR A 120 1.81 18.52 -10.35
C THR A 120 0.95 19.72 -9.97
N LYS A 121 0.13 19.62 -8.91
CA LYS A 121 -0.68 20.74 -8.40
C LYS A 121 0.14 21.87 -7.78
N TYR A 122 1.39 21.61 -7.40
CA TYR A 122 2.28 22.59 -6.79
C TYR A 122 3.42 23.04 -7.70
N THR A 123 3.37 22.72 -9.01
CA THR A 123 4.33 23.17 -10.03
C THR A 123 3.72 24.24 -10.92
#